data_AF-A0A3B0UI55-F1
#
_entry.id   AF-A0A3B0UI55-F1
#
_cell.length_a   1.000
_cell.length_b   1.000
_cell.length_c   1.000
_cell.angle_alpha   90.00
_cell.angle_beta   90.00
_cell.angle_gamma   90.00
#
_symmetry.space_group_name_H-M   'P 1'
#
loop_
_entity.id
_entity.type
_entity.pdbx_description
1 polymer ?
#
loop_
_entity_poly.entity_id
_entity_poly.type
_entity_poly.pdbx_seq_one_letter_code
_entity_poly.pdbx_strand_id
1 'polypeptide(L)'
;MGRYKKIFFTGLLTSFLWSSLAIAQVTHSPYSSIGIGDIQDPTTAAKFGMAGLGVSNGTYYSLNIVNPALLYYNRVALFSAAILGETKTINQSEFEPYAAGSGQLNHMALAFPLISGKLSTALVLNPYSAVNYDVFFQTSIEGNPTDSVFLTAKGDGGIDQLSLSFGGELFKGLSLGVKASYMFSSIRKESKSVVPVSMPLSNNYVATVNERLSFQDFMFGLGLAYNFKIGETSSINFGTTYDFKADIKSKLFIRLDQELLSGTTVFADTLADNTPVSVTLPEKLAIGFSYNHKNKLIIGFDYSVQDWTKSNLMVENNLGKREKFVLGAEVTPNMTSINN
;
A
#
# COMPACT_ATOMS: atom_id res chain seq x y z
N MET A 1 -6.23 -43.58 -8.04
CA MET A 1 -6.19 -42.33 -8.84
C MET A 1 -7.49 -41.49 -8.83
N GLY A 2 -8.69 -42.09 -8.72
CA GLY A 2 -9.96 -41.35 -8.85
C GLY A 2 -10.38 -40.45 -7.66
N ARG A 3 -9.90 -40.74 -6.44
CA ARG A 3 -10.28 -39.99 -5.22
C ARG A 3 -9.65 -38.58 -5.16
N TYR A 4 -8.40 -38.42 -5.60
CA TYR A 4 -7.70 -37.13 -5.63
C TYR A 4 -8.23 -36.19 -6.72
N LYS A 5 -8.64 -36.72 -7.87
CA LYS A 5 -9.30 -35.94 -8.92
C LYS A 5 -10.63 -35.36 -8.44
N LYS A 6 -11.42 -36.11 -7.65
CA LYS A 6 -12.69 -35.62 -7.09
C LYS A 6 -12.47 -34.51 -6.07
N ILE A 7 -11.48 -34.64 -5.17
CA ILE A 7 -11.16 -33.60 -4.16
C ILE A 7 -10.67 -32.31 -4.84
N PHE A 8 -9.81 -32.44 -5.85
CA PHE A 8 -9.32 -31.29 -6.63
C PHE A 8 -10.47 -30.61 -7.38
N PHE A 9 -11.37 -31.37 -8.02
CA PHE A 9 -12.53 -30.80 -8.71
C PHE A 9 -13.52 -30.17 -7.73
N THR A 10 -13.78 -30.76 -6.57
CA THR A 10 -14.65 -30.16 -5.56
C THR A 10 -14.04 -28.91 -4.94
N GLY A 11 -12.72 -28.87 -4.70
CA GLY A 11 -12.01 -27.68 -4.23
C GLY A 11 -11.98 -26.55 -5.25
N LEU A 12 -11.83 -26.88 -6.54
CA LEU A 12 -11.92 -25.92 -7.64
C LEU A 12 -13.35 -25.38 -7.79
N LEU A 13 -14.36 -26.25 -7.67
CA LEU A 13 -15.76 -25.87 -7.77
C LEU A 13 -16.23 -25.05 -6.56
N THR A 14 -15.76 -25.35 -5.34
CA THR A 14 -16.02 -24.50 -4.18
C THR A 14 -15.29 -23.16 -4.31
N SER A 15 -14.03 -23.13 -4.77
CA SER A 15 -13.35 -21.87 -5.09
C SER A 15 -14.10 -21.02 -6.13
N PHE A 16 -14.75 -21.65 -7.11
CA PHE A 16 -15.52 -20.98 -8.16
C PHE A 16 -16.94 -20.58 -7.72
N LEU A 17 -17.49 -21.26 -6.71
CA LEU A 17 -18.78 -20.90 -6.11
C LEU A 17 -18.66 -19.82 -5.02
N TRP A 18 -17.46 -19.64 -4.45
CA TRP A 18 -17.16 -18.50 -3.55
C TRP A 18 -16.80 -17.23 -4.32
N SER A 19 -16.37 -17.32 -5.59
CA SER A 19 -16.11 -16.14 -6.41
C SER A 19 -17.38 -15.42 -6.88
N SER A 20 -18.56 -16.06 -6.85
CA SER A 20 -19.83 -15.39 -7.18
C SER A 20 -20.35 -14.47 -6.06
N LEU A 21 -19.77 -14.56 -4.86
CA LEU A 21 -19.97 -13.61 -3.75
C LEU A 21 -18.83 -12.58 -3.65
N ALA A 22 -17.80 -12.67 -4.50
CA ALA A 22 -16.84 -11.60 -4.65
C ALA A 22 -17.49 -10.47 -5.46
N ILE A 23 -18.38 -9.75 -4.79
CA ILE A 23 -18.68 -8.37 -5.15
C ILE A 23 -17.37 -7.61 -4.89
N ALA A 24 -16.52 -7.54 -5.91
CA ALA A 24 -15.50 -6.50 -5.98
C ALA A 24 -16.24 -5.18 -6.26
N GLN A 25 -16.96 -4.68 -5.24
CA GLN A 25 -17.44 -3.31 -5.25
C GLN A 25 -16.20 -2.43 -5.22
N VAL A 26 -16.20 -1.40 -6.05
CA VAL A 26 -15.08 -0.46 -6.13
C VAL A 26 -14.98 0.23 -4.76
N THR A 27 -13.84 0.09 -4.10
CA THR A 27 -13.62 0.78 -2.82
C THR A 27 -13.59 2.28 -3.01
N HIS A 28 -14.20 2.98 -2.05
CA HIS A 28 -14.04 4.41 -1.91
C HIS A 28 -13.48 4.67 -0.52
N SER A 29 -12.20 5.02 -0.42
CA SER A 29 -11.64 5.69 0.76
C SER A 29 -11.63 7.17 0.44
N PRO A 30 -12.58 7.98 0.94
CA PRO A 30 -12.57 9.43 0.70
C PRO A 30 -11.22 10.07 1.08
N TYR A 31 -10.55 9.52 2.09
CA TYR A 31 -9.21 9.95 2.53
C TYR A 31 -8.12 9.70 1.49
N SER A 32 -8.27 8.69 0.63
CA SER A 32 -7.30 8.40 -0.43
C SER A 32 -7.29 9.45 -1.55
N SER A 33 -8.22 10.41 -1.54
CA SER A 33 -8.20 11.58 -2.44
C SER A 33 -7.02 12.53 -2.16
N ILE A 34 -6.50 12.49 -0.92
CA ILE A 34 -5.46 13.39 -0.43
C ILE A 34 -4.09 12.93 -0.95
N GLY A 35 -3.36 13.86 -1.58
CA GLY A 35 -1.99 13.62 -2.02
C GLY A 35 -1.86 12.40 -2.95
N ILE A 36 -1.03 11.44 -2.51
CA ILE A 36 -0.75 10.18 -3.22
C ILE A 36 -1.60 8.98 -2.76
N GLY A 37 -2.61 9.22 -1.93
CA GLY A 37 -3.50 8.20 -1.38
C GLY A 37 -3.01 7.55 -0.08
N ASP A 38 -3.62 6.42 0.26
CA ASP A 38 -3.38 5.68 1.49
C ASP A 38 -2.03 4.94 1.41
N ILE A 39 -1.11 5.23 2.34
CA ILE A 39 0.20 4.58 2.42
C ILE A 39 0.05 3.11 2.80
N GLN A 40 0.63 2.23 1.98
CA GLN A 40 0.61 0.79 2.16
C GLN A 40 1.88 0.35 2.89
N ASP A 41 1.73 -0.18 4.10
CA ASP A 41 2.88 -0.73 4.82
C ASP A 41 3.23 -2.12 4.30
N PRO A 42 4.51 -2.38 3.96
CA PRO A 42 4.91 -3.71 3.52
C PRO A 42 4.73 -4.69 4.67
N THR A 43 4.05 -5.80 4.42
CA THR A 43 3.85 -6.88 5.39
C THR A 43 3.64 -8.18 4.64
N THR A 44 3.97 -9.31 5.26
CA THR A 44 3.58 -10.62 4.74
C THR A 44 2.34 -11.13 5.45
N ALA A 45 1.68 -12.15 4.89
CA ALA A 45 0.50 -12.75 5.51
C ALA A 45 0.78 -13.24 6.95
N ALA A 46 1.97 -13.79 7.18
CA ALA A 46 2.41 -14.20 8.52
C ALA A 46 2.52 -13.01 9.49
N LYS A 47 3.05 -11.88 9.03
CA LYS A 47 3.19 -10.67 9.87
C LYS A 47 1.88 -9.92 10.05
N PHE A 48 0.92 -10.08 9.14
CA PHE A 48 -0.40 -9.45 9.26
C PHE A 48 -1.13 -9.87 10.54
N GLY A 49 -0.99 -11.14 10.96
CA GLY A 49 -1.53 -11.64 12.23
C GLY A 49 -0.91 -10.99 13.48
N MET A 50 0.27 -10.38 13.35
CA MET A 50 0.93 -9.60 14.39
C MET A 50 0.83 -8.09 14.13
N ALA A 51 -0.23 -7.63 13.45
CA ALA A 51 -0.46 -6.24 13.07
C ALA A 51 0.67 -5.62 12.20
N GLY A 52 1.45 -6.46 11.51
CA GLY A 52 2.57 -6.04 10.66
C GLY A 52 3.91 -5.91 11.39
N LEU A 53 4.05 -6.48 12.60
CA LEU A 53 5.32 -6.49 13.33
C LEU A 53 6.43 -7.14 12.49
N GLY A 54 7.50 -6.40 12.22
CA GLY A 54 8.53 -6.85 11.30
C GLY A 54 9.85 -6.09 11.34
N VAL A 55 9.97 -4.97 12.05
CA VAL A 55 11.20 -4.18 12.10
C VAL A 55 12.32 -4.95 12.81
N SER A 56 12.00 -5.63 13.91
CA SER A 56 12.95 -6.45 14.68
C SER A 56 12.72 -7.96 14.57
N ASN A 57 11.63 -8.39 13.93
CA ASN A 57 11.14 -9.76 14.04
C ASN A 57 11.44 -10.61 12.80
N GLY A 58 12.63 -11.22 12.77
CA GLY A 58 13.06 -12.16 11.73
C GLY A 58 12.72 -13.61 12.10
N THR A 59 12.33 -14.41 11.11
CA THR A 59 12.09 -15.86 11.29
C THR A 59 12.65 -16.64 10.12
N TYR A 60 12.93 -17.94 10.34
CA TYR A 60 13.35 -18.86 9.28
C TYR A 60 12.19 -19.34 8.38
N TYR A 61 10.94 -19.20 8.85
CA TYR A 61 9.76 -19.82 8.23
C TYR A 61 8.94 -18.85 7.37
N SER A 62 9.03 -17.56 7.66
CA SER A 62 8.33 -16.51 6.91
C SER A 62 9.31 -15.46 6.41
N LEU A 63 9.06 -14.99 5.19
CA LEU A 63 9.80 -13.88 4.63
C LEU A 63 9.49 -12.60 5.40
N ASN A 64 10.54 -11.82 5.68
CA ASN A 64 10.42 -10.47 6.21
C ASN A 64 10.77 -9.47 5.11
N ILE A 65 9.77 -8.72 4.65
CA ILE A 65 9.92 -7.65 3.65
C ILE A 65 9.93 -6.24 4.29
N VAL A 66 9.86 -6.17 5.62
CA VAL A 66 9.83 -4.91 6.38
C VAL A 66 11.24 -4.38 6.60
N ASN A 67 12.15 -5.24 7.08
CA ASN A 67 13.54 -4.87 7.34
C ASN A 67 14.50 -5.73 6.49
N PRO A 68 15.23 -5.15 5.52
CA PRO A 68 16.16 -5.90 4.68
C PRO A 68 17.28 -6.56 5.50
N ALA A 69 17.66 -6.03 6.67
CA ALA A 69 18.68 -6.63 7.53
C ALA A 69 18.28 -7.99 8.09
N LEU A 70 16.99 -8.35 8.08
CA LEU A 70 16.50 -9.64 8.56
C LEU A 70 16.47 -10.72 7.48
N LEU A 71 16.86 -10.40 6.24
CA LEU A 71 16.89 -11.37 5.14
C LEU A 71 17.90 -12.50 5.37
N TYR A 72 18.94 -12.31 6.19
CA TYR A 72 19.92 -13.35 6.50
C TYR A 72 19.31 -14.59 7.21
N TYR A 73 18.14 -14.43 7.85
CA TYR A 73 17.38 -15.57 8.37
C TYR A 73 16.93 -16.52 7.25
N ASN A 74 16.79 -16.04 6.02
CA ASN A 74 16.40 -16.88 4.91
C ASN A 74 17.51 -17.89 4.57
N ARG A 75 17.22 -19.19 4.70
CA ARG A 75 18.17 -20.27 4.41
C ARG A 75 17.87 -21.03 3.13
N VAL A 76 16.70 -20.80 2.54
CA VAL A 76 16.19 -21.49 1.34
C VAL A 76 15.53 -20.49 0.40
N ALA A 77 15.26 -20.86 -0.86
CA ALA A 77 14.44 -20.01 -1.71
C ALA A 77 13.02 -19.92 -1.14
N LEU A 78 12.51 -18.70 -0.93
CA LEU A 78 11.16 -18.44 -0.46
C LEU A 78 10.41 -17.63 -1.49
N PHE A 79 9.20 -18.08 -1.84
CA PHE A 79 8.24 -17.32 -2.63
C PHE A 79 7.03 -17.02 -1.76
N SER A 80 6.56 -15.78 -1.79
CA SER A 80 5.38 -15.33 -1.05
C SER A 80 4.55 -14.40 -1.92
N ALA A 81 3.25 -14.63 -2.00
CA ALA A 81 2.32 -13.72 -2.65
C ALA A 81 1.07 -13.62 -1.78
N ALA A 82 0.54 -12.40 -1.66
CA ALA A 82 -0.66 -12.15 -0.88
C ALA A 82 -1.54 -11.10 -1.56
N ILE A 83 -2.84 -11.29 -1.39
CA ILE A 83 -3.88 -10.32 -1.73
C ILE A 83 -4.46 -9.84 -0.40
N LEU A 84 -4.64 -8.52 -0.25
CA LEU A 84 -5.31 -7.92 0.89
C LEU A 84 -6.76 -7.64 0.50
N GLY A 85 -7.69 -8.21 1.26
CA GLY A 85 -9.09 -7.83 1.24
C GLY A 85 -9.41 -6.94 2.43
N GLU A 86 -10.09 -5.82 2.21
CA GLU A 86 -10.56 -4.93 3.29
C GLU A 86 -12.04 -4.60 3.10
N THR A 87 -12.72 -4.25 4.20
CA THR A 87 -14.08 -3.69 4.18
C THR A 87 -14.12 -2.48 5.11
N LYS A 88 -14.70 -1.38 4.64
CA LYS A 88 -14.80 -0.10 5.33
C LYS A 88 -16.27 0.30 5.39
N THR A 89 -16.76 0.62 6.59
CA THR A 89 -18.08 1.23 6.77
C THR A 89 -17.92 2.75 6.83
N ILE A 90 -18.55 3.46 5.90
CA ILE A 90 -18.47 4.91 5.81
C ILE A 90 -19.75 5.50 6.36
N ASN A 91 -19.61 6.35 7.37
CA ASN A 91 -20.69 7.08 8.00
C ASN A 91 -20.59 8.55 7.60
N GLN A 92 -21.67 9.11 7.07
CA GLN A 92 -21.77 10.51 6.70
C GLN A 92 -23.03 11.08 7.36
N SER A 93 -23.00 12.35 7.75
CA SER A 93 -24.21 13.02 8.23
C SER A 93 -25.25 13.03 7.10
N GLU A 94 -26.51 12.78 7.43
CA GLU A 94 -27.65 12.83 6.48
C GLU A 94 -27.72 11.69 5.44
N PHE A 95 -26.77 10.74 5.45
CA PHE A 95 -26.79 9.56 4.59
C PHE A 95 -26.68 8.26 5.41
N GLU A 96 -27.33 7.21 4.92
CA GLU A 96 -27.22 5.88 5.53
C GLU A 96 -25.78 5.35 5.42
N PRO A 97 -25.26 4.69 6.48
CA PRO A 97 -23.99 4.00 6.42
C PRO A 97 -23.93 3.02 5.25
N TYR A 98 -22.81 3.01 4.52
CA TYR A 98 -22.56 2.02 3.49
C TYR A 98 -21.24 1.30 3.70
N ALA A 99 -21.21 0.03 3.34
CA ALA A 99 -20.00 -0.79 3.37
C ALA A 99 -19.35 -0.81 1.99
N ALA A 100 -18.06 -0.49 1.93
CA ALA A 100 -17.22 -0.57 0.73
C ALA A 100 -16.14 -1.63 0.96
N GLY A 101 -16.02 -2.62 0.07
CA GLY A 101 -15.01 -3.67 0.14
C GLY A 101 -13.97 -3.58 -0.97
N SER A 102 -12.68 -3.74 -0.67
CA SER A 102 -11.57 -3.76 -1.66
C SER A 102 -10.86 -5.10 -1.68
N GLY A 103 -10.30 -5.42 -2.84
CA GLY A 103 -9.18 -6.35 -2.96
C GLY A 103 -8.02 -5.68 -3.68
N GLN A 104 -6.82 -5.76 -3.14
CA GLN A 104 -5.61 -5.29 -3.80
C GLN A 104 -4.45 -6.28 -3.63
N LEU A 105 -3.48 -6.23 -4.54
CA LEU A 105 -2.23 -6.93 -4.33
C LEU A 105 -1.57 -6.38 -3.05
N ASN A 106 -1.19 -7.27 -2.14
CA ASN A 106 -0.42 -6.88 -0.97
C ASN A 106 1.08 -6.96 -1.28
N HIS A 107 1.54 -8.10 -1.79
CA HIS A 107 2.89 -8.24 -2.32
C HIS A 107 3.02 -9.50 -3.20
N MET A 108 4.04 -9.50 -4.06
CA MET A 108 4.70 -10.68 -4.59
C MET A 108 6.18 -10.57 -4.26
N ALA A 109 6.75 -11.59 -3.63
CA ALA A 109 8.09 -11.56 -3.13
C ALA A 109 8.80 -12.88 -3.39
N LEU A 110 10.07 -12.77 -3.76
CA LEU A 110 10.94 -13.89 -4.02
C LEU A 110 12.30 -13.62 -3.37
N ALA A 111 12.71 -14.49 -2.46
CA ALA A 111 13.92 -14.33 -1.69
C ALA A 111 14.84 -15.55 -1.83
N PHE A 112 16.13 -15.29 -1.97
CA PHE A 112 17.13 -16.32 -2.17
C PHE A 112 18.34 -16.10 -1.25
N PRO A 113 18.84 -17.15 -0.59
CA PRO A 113 20.13 -17.08 0.09
C PRO A 113 21.24 -17.07 -0.96
N LEU A 114 22.06 -16.01 -0.96
CA LEU A 114 23.30 -15.97 -1.74
C LEU A 114 24.40 -16.76 -1.03
N ILE A 115 24.46 -16.61 0.30
CA ILE A 115 25.29 -17.39 1.21
C ILE A 115 24.39 -17.78 2.37
N SER A 116 23.98 -19.05 2.43
CA SER A 116 23.00 -19.53 3.40
C SER A 116 23.38 -19.15 4.84
N GLY A 117 22.47 -18.46 5.53
CA GLY A 117 22.67 -17.98 6.90
C GLY A 117 23.59 -16.77 7.07
N LYS A 118 24.14 -16.20 5.99
CA LYS A 118 25.01 -15.01 6.05
C LYS A 118 24.55 -13.87 5.16
N LEU A 119 24.09 -14.15 3.95
CA LEU A 119 23.72 -13.14 2.97
C LEU A 119 22.56 -13.64 2.12
N SER A 120 21.52 -12.83 2.02
CA SER A 120 20.33 -13.13 1.23
C SER A 120 19.89 -11.90 0.44
N THR A 121 19.21 -12.16 -0.66
CA THR A 121 18.57 -11.14 -1.48
C THR A 121 17.07 -11.39 -1.59
N ALA A 122 16.30 -10.34 -1.84
CA ALA A 122 14.87 -10.43 -2.10
C ALA A 122 14.44 -9.44 -3.18
N LEU A 123 13.64 -9.93 -4.13
CA LEU A 123 12.89 -9.12 -5.08
C LEU A 123 11.44 -9.05 -4.63
N VAL A 124 10.89 -7.85 -4.43
CA VAL A 124 9.56 -7.62 -3.87
C VAL A 124 8.81 -6.61 -4.73
N LEU A 125 7.63 -7.00 -5.23
CA LEU A 125 6.65 -6.13 -5.86
C LEU A 125 5.51 -5.89 -4.88
N ASN A 126 5.24 -4.63 -4.53
CA ASN A 126 4.12 -4.27 -3.67
C ASN A 126 3.68 -2.82 -3.93
N PRO A 127 2.42 -2.45 -3.66
CA PRO A 127 2.03 -1.05 -3.67
C PRO A 127 2.73 -0.30 -2.52
N TYR A 128 3.14 0.93 -2.79
CA TYR A 128 3.62 1.90 -1.79
C TYR A 128 2.46 2.79 -1.32
N SER A 129 1.58 3.21 -2.23
CA SER A 129 0.35 3.93 -1.92
C SER A 129 -0.79 3.46 -2.81
N ALA A 130 -2.03 3.68 -2.36
CA ALA A 130 -3.23 3.35 -3.12
C ALA A 130 -4.22 4.52 -3.10
N VAL A 131 -4.70 4.90 -4.27
CA VAL A 131 -5.79 5.87 -4.45
C VAL A 131 -6.99 5.08 -4.94
N ASN A 132 -8.12 5.20 -4.24
CA ASN A 132 -9.38 4.64 -4.69
C ASN A 132 -10.54 5.38 -4.01
N TYR A 133 -11.15 6.33 -4.71
CA TYR A 133 -12.28 7.11 -4.21
C TYR A 133 -13.23 7.49 -5.34
N ASP A 134 -14.50 7.64 -5.00
CA ASP A 134 -15.55 8.19 -5.84
C ASP A 134 -16.49 8.91 -4.87
N VAL A 135 -16.47 10.24 -4.94
CA VAL A 135 -17.19 11.10 -4.01
C VAL A 135 -18.05 12.06 -4.80
N PHE A 136 -19.24 12.32 -4.26
CA PHE A 136 -20.22 13.21 -4.83
C PHE A 136 -20.49 14.34 -3.83
N PHE A 137 -20.40 15.57 -4.30
CA PHE A 137 -20.68 16.77 -3.52
C PHE A 137 -21.76 17.61 -4.21
N GLN A 138 -22.60 18.23 -3.41
CA GLN A 138 -23.47 19.31 -3.84
C GLN A 138 -23.04 20.58 -3.11
N THR A 139 -22.74 21.64 -3.85
CA THR A 139 -22.36 22.95 -3.28
C THR A 139 -23.13 24.07 -3.96
N SER A 140 -23.38 25.17 -3.26
CA SER A 140 -23.97 26.37 -3.86
C SER A 140 -22.97 27.09 -4.76
N ILE A 141 -23.45 27.75 -5.81
CA ILE A 141 -22.59 28.61 -6.65
C ILE A 141 -22.18 29.86 -5.85
N GLU A 142 -20.88 30.18 -5.86
CA GLU A 142 -20.39 31.43 -5.25
C GLU A 142 -21.04 32.64 -5.94
N GLY A 143 -21.72 33.48 -5.16
CA GLY A 143 -22.48 34.64 -5.66
C GLY A 143 -23.92 34.34 -6.11
N ASN A 144 -24.36 33.08 -6.13
CA ASN A 144 -25.76 32.70 -6.38
C ASN A 144 -26.15 31.47 -5.53
N PRO A 145 -26.61 31.69 -4.28
CA PRO A 145 -26.93 30.60 -3.36
C PRO A 145 -28.21 29.83 -3.71
N THR A 146 -29.01 30.29 -4.69
CA THR A 146 -30.21 29.58 -5.14
C THR A 146 -29.90 28.46 -6.13
N ASP A 147 -28.73 28.47 -6.77
CA ASP A 147 -28.30 27.44 -7.70
C ASP A 147 -27.23 26.54 -7.06
N SER A 148 -27.30 25.23 -7.34
CA SER A 148 -26.35 24.23 -6.84
C SER A 148 -25.48 23.68 -7.98
N VAL A 149 -24.20 23.45 -7.73
CA VAL A 149 -23.31 22.65 -8.58
C VAL A 149 -23.19 21.26 -8.00
N PHE A 150 -23.29 20.26 -8.87
CA PHE A 150 -22.98 18.88 -8.54
C PHE A 150 -21.55 18.57 -9.00
N LEU A 151 -20.72 18.12 -8.07
CA LEU A 151 -19.33 17.73 -8.32
C LEU A 151 -19.17 16.24 -8.04
N THR A 152 -18.73 15.48 -9.04
CA THR A 152 -18.25 14.11 -8.85
C THR A 152 -16.74 14.13 -8.96
N ALA A 153 -16.04 13.63 -7.95
CA ALA A 153 -14.59 13.46 -7.99
C ALA A 153 -14.25 11.98 -7.79
N LYS A 154 -13.50 11.43 -8.73
CA LYS A 154 -13.06 10.04 -8.74
C LYS A 154 -11.55 9.99 -8.84
N GLY A 155 -10.93 9.02 -8.18
CA GLY A 155 -9.53 8.72 -8.42
C GLY A 155 -9.19 7.28 -8.15
N ASP A 156 -8.22 6.79 -8.92
CA ASP A 156 -7.73 5.41 -8.86
C ASP A 156 -6.23 5.31 -9.15
N GLY A 157 -5.66 4.16 -8.81
CA GLY A 157 -4.25 3.85 -9.02
C GLY A 157 -3.44 3.99 -7.75
N GLY A 158 -2.24 4.55 -7.86
CA GLY A 158 -1.30 4.65 -6.75
C GLY A 158 0.15 4.62 -7.20
N ILE A 159 1.05 4.45 -6.25
CA ILE A 159 2.46 4.22 -6.51
C ILE A 159 2.76 2.75 -6.21
N ASP A 160 3.26 2.02 -7.21
CA ASP A 160 3.78 0.67 -7.04
C ASP A 160 5.30 0.71 -6.91
N GLN A 161 5.87 -0.24 -6.17
CA GLN A 161 7.31 -0.39 -6.04
C GLN A 161 7.78 -1.78 -6.39
N LEU A 162 8.84 -1.86 -7.18
CA LEU A 162 9.65 -3.07 -7.39
C LEU A 162 10.98 -2.88 -6.66
N SER A 163 11.17 -3.64 -5.58
CA SER A 163 12.29 -3.48 -4.66
C SER A 163 13.25 -4.65 -4.76
N LEU A 164 14.54 -4.34 -4.88
CA LEU A 164 15.63 -5.29 -4.71
C LEU A 164 16.33 -5.00 -3.38
N SER A 165 16.38 -6.01 -2.52
CA SER A 165 16.99 -5.92 -1.19
C SER A 165 18.15 -6.89 -1.04
N PHE A 166 19.15 -6.50 -0.27
CA PHE A 166 20.23 -7.36 0.20
C PHE A 166 20.34 -7.21 1.71
N GLY A 167 20.52 -8.33 2.41
CA GLY A 167 20.67 -8.33 3.85
C GLY A 167 21.59 -9.45 4.32
N GLY A 168 22.47 -9.13 5.26
CA GLY A 168 23.44 -10.09 5.74
C GLY A 168 23.90 -9.86 7.18
N GLU A 169 24.34 -10.95 7.81
CA GLU A 169 24.96 -10.94 9.14
C GLU A 169 26.43 -10.52 9.00
N LEU A 170 26.77 -9.36 9.58
CA LEU A 170 28.13 -8.80 9.54
C LEU A 170 28.97 -9.35 10.69
N PHE A 171 28.40 -9.34 11.89
CA PHE A 171 28.97 -9.96 13.09
C PHE A 171 27.90 -10.80 13.77
N LYS A 172 28.30 -11.70 14.67
CA LYS A 172 27.36 -12.57 15.37
C LYS A 172 26.25 -11.74 16.05
N GLY A 173 25.03 -11.90 15.57
CA GLY A 173 23.86 -11.17 16.02
C GLY A 173 23.64 -9.80 15.34
N LEU A 174 24.64 -9.15 14.74
CA LEU A 174 24.48 -7.86 14.05
C LEU A 174 24.34 -8.06 12.54
N SER A 175 23.23 -7.63 11.98
CA SER A 175 22.97 -7.65 10.54
C SER A 175 22.67 -6.26 9.98
N LEU A 176 23.00 -6.10 8.70
CA LEU A 176 22.76 -4.90 7.92
C LEU A 176 22.00 -5.27 6.65
N GLY A 177 21.24 -4.33 6.13
CA GLY A 177 20.57 -4.49 4.85
C GLY A 177 20.42 -3.19 4.10
N VAL A 178 20.28 -3.31 2.79
CA VAL A 178 20.04 -2.22 1.85
C VAL A 178 18.87 -2.59 0.97
N LYS A 179 18.11 -1.58 0.54
CA LYS A 179 16.95 -1.72 -0.34
C LYS A 179 17.01 -0.63 -1.41
N ALA A 180 16.82 -1.01 -2.66
CA ALA A 180 16.60 -0.11 -3.78
C ALA A 180 15.21 -0.41 -4.35
N SER A 181 14.34 0.59 -4.40
CA SER A 181 12.95 0.50 -4.81
C SER A 181 12.74 1.35 -6.05
N TYR A 182 12.35 0.72 -7.16
CA TYR A 182 11.90 1.43 -8.34
C TYR A 182 10.42 1.75 -8.18
N MET A 183 10.09 3.04 -8.10
CA MET A 183 8.75 3.58 -7.93
C MET A 183 8.14 3.84 -9.30
N PHE A 184 7.00 3.23 -9.58
CA PHE A 184 6.32 3.32 -10.87
C PHE A 184 4.80 3.32 -10.69
N SER A 185 4.06 3.26 -11.81
CA SER A 185 2.60 3.38 -11.90
C SER A 185 2.12 4.84 -11.96
N SER A 186 0.82 5.04 -11.86
CA SER A 186 0.20 6.36 -11.95
C SER A 186 -1.03 6.50 -11.07
N ILE A 187 -1.28 7.73 -10.64
CA ILE A 187 -2.54 8.14 -10.04
C ILE A 187 -3.34 8.87 -11.11
N ARG A 188 -4.62 8.49 -11.24
CA ARG A 188 -5.58 9.15 -12.11
C ARG A 188 -6.66 9.81 -11.27
N LYS A 189 -7.02 11.05 -11.61
CA LYS A 189 -8.11 11.79 -10.98
C LYS A 189 -9.03 12.33 -12.08
N GLU A 190 -10.32 12.22 -11.86
CA GLU A 190 -11.37 12.75 -12.72
C GLU A 190 -12.28 13.63 -11.85
N SER A 191 -12.51 14.87 -12.27
CA SER A 191 -13.45 15.78 -11.61
C SER A 191 -14.49 16.25 -12.61
N LYS A 192 -15.78 15.96 -12.36
CA LYS A 192 -16.90 16.36 -13.19
C LYS A 192 -17.76 17.36 -12.47
N SER A 193 -18.02 18.50 -13.10
CA SER A 193 -18.94 19.52 -12.58
C SER A 193 -20.13 19.68 -13.51
N VAL A 194 -21.32 19.70 -12.91
CA VAL A 194 -22.59 19.92 -13.60
C VAL A 194 -23.28 21.12 -12.97
N VAL A 195 -23.57 22.13 -13.78
CA VAL A 195 -24.39 23.28 -13.38
C VAL A 195 -25.79 23.07 -13.98
N PRO A 196 -26.82 22.73 -13.18
CA PRO A 196 -28.20 22.66 -13.63
C PRO A 196 -28.68 24.08 -13.91
N VAL A 197 -28.78 24.45 -15.19
CA VAL A 197 -29.29 25.78 -15.56
C VAL A 197 -30.80 25.71 -15.74
N SER A 198 -31.53 26.56 -15.02
CA SER A 198 -33.00 26.72 -15.11
C SER A 198 -33.43 27.48 -16.38
N MET A 199 -32.89 27.14 -17.55
CA MET A 199 -33.25 27.77 -18.84
C MET A 199 -33.69 26.71 -19.87
N PRO A 200 -34.61 27.06 -20.82
CA PRO A 200 -35.21 26.09 -21.75
C PRO A 200 -34.29 25.71 -22.93
N LEU A 201 -32.98 25.61 -22.71
CA LEU A 201 -32.01 25.22 -23.73
C LEU A 201 -31.45 23.84 -23.41
N SER A 202 -31.68 22.93 -24.34
CA SER A 202 -31.43 21.49 -24.36
C SER A 202 -29.98 21.01 -24.13
N ASN A 203 -29.07 21.85 -23.65
CA ASN A 203 -27.63 21.54 -23.61
C ASN A 203 -27.04 21.85 -22.21
N ASN A 204 -27.34 21.00 -21.23
CA ASN A 204 -26.54 20.96 -20.01
C ASN A 204 -25.15 20.40 -20.37
N TYR A 205 -24.10 21.20 -20.15
CA TYR A 205 -22.71 20.77 -20.34
C TYR A 205 -22.13 20.27 -19.02
N VAL A 206 -21.31 19.23 -19.11
CA VAL A 206 -20.49 18.69 -18.03
C VAL A 206 -19.06 19.11 -18.30
N ALA A 207 -18.44 19.83 -17.37
CA ALA A 207 -17.00 20.10 -17.45
C ALA A 207 -16.27 18.99 -16.68
N THR A 208 -15.42 18.26 -17.40
CA THR A 208 -14.65 17.13 -16.89
C THR A 208 -13.16 17.46 -16.94
N VAL A 209 -12.47 17.40 -15.80
CA VAL A 209 -11.00 17.52 -15.72
C VAL A 209 -10.41 16.15 -15.45
N ASN A 210 -9.54 15.71 -16.35
CA ASN A 210 -8.82 14.45 -16.29
C ASN A 210 -7.35 14.71 -15.99
N GLU A 211 -6.86 14.22 -14.85
CA GLU A 211 -5.48 14.33 -14.43
C GLU A 211 -4.82 12.95 -14.33
N ARG A 212 -3.58 12.85 -14.79
CA ARG A 212 -2.73 11.67 -14.61
C ARG A 212 -1.35 12.10 -14.16
N LEU A 213 -0.96 11.62 -12.97
CA LEU A 213 0.37 11.79 -12.42
C LEU A 213 1.09 10.43 -12.47
N SER A 214 2.09 10.31 -13.33
CA SER A 214 2.87 9.08 -13.51
C SER A 214 4.23 9.20 -12.82
N PHE A 215 4.65 8.14 -12.13
CA PHE A 215 5.86 8.10 -11.32
C PHE A 215 6.93 7.23 -12.01
N GLN A 216 8.19 7.67 -11.96
CA GLN A 216 9.29 6.91 -12.55
C GLN A 216 10.64 7.28 -11.94
N ASP A 217 10.96 6.77 -10.75
CA ASP A 217 12.29 7.00 -10.14
C ASP A 217 12.64 5.96 -9.08
N PHE A 218 13.80 6.11 -8.45
CA PHE A 218 14.27 5.23 -7.38
C PHE A 218 14.15 5.86 -6.00
N MET A 219 13.89 5.01 -5.01
CA MET A 219 13.97 5.30 -3.59
C MET A 219 14.90 4.27 -2.94
N PHE A 220 15.66 4.71 -1.93
CA PHE A 220 16.61 3.85 -1.24
C PHE A 220 16.25 3.72 0.24
N GLY A 221 16.66 2.62 0.85
CA GLY A 221 16.51 2.40 2.27
C GLY A 221 17.59 1.51 2.85
N LEU A 222 17.77 1.63 4.18
CA LEU A 222 18.70 0.87 4.98
C LEU A 222 17.96 0.11 6.08
N GLY A 223 18.57 -0.99 6.51
CA GLY A 223 18.14 -1.76 7.66
C GLY A 223 19.32 -2.12 8.54
N LEU A 224 19.07 -2.17 9.84
CA LEU A 224 19.99 -2.71 10.84
C LEU A 224 19.17 -3.57 11.80
N ALA A 225 19.73 -4.70 12.23
CA ALA A 225 19.12 -5.51 13.27
C ALA A 225 20.18 -6.14 14.16
N TYR A 226 19.84 -6.32 15.44
CA TYR A 226 20.71 -6.94 16.42
C TYR A 226 19.94 -8.00 17.23
N ASN A 227 20.39 -9.25 17.16
CA ASN A 227 19.89 -10.38 17.95
C ASN A 227 20.82 -10.63 19.15
N PHE A 228 20.35 -10.26 20.34
CA PHE A 228 21.01 -10.54 21.60
C PHE A 228 20.46 -11.83 22.21
N LYS A 229 21.28 -12.89 22.26
CA LYS A 229 20.88 -14.18 22.85
C LYS A 229 20.96 -14.13 24.37
N ILE A 230 19.90 -14.62 25.03
CA ILE A 230 19.80 -14.75 26.49
C ILE A 230 19.68 -16.23 26.82
N GLY A 231 20.79 -16.81 27.29
CA GLY A 231 20.92 -18.26 27.47
C GLY A 231 20.75 -19.01 26.15
N GLU A 232 20.28 -20.25 26.24
CA GLU A 232 20.10 -21.13 25.07
C GLU A 232 18.73 -20.99 24.41
N THR A 233 17.77 -20.36 25.10
CA THR A 233 16.36 -20.49 24.78
C THR A 233 15.71 -19.19 24.35
N SER A 234 16.30 -18.05 24.68
CA SER A 234 15.66 -16.75 24.53
C SER A 234 16.55 -15.77 23.77
N SER A 235 15.94 -14.78 23.14
CA SER A 235 16.66 -13.67 22.55
C SER A 235 15.84 -12.39 22.61
N ILE A 236 16.55 -11.28 22.74
CA ILE A 236 16.04 -9.93 22.55
C ILE A 236 16.55 -9.44 21.20
N ASN A 237 15.65 -8.93 20.39
CA ASN A 237 15.94 -8.40 19.07
C ASN A 237 15.69 -6.90 19.08
N PHE A 238 16.64 -6.16 18.53
CA PHE A 238 16.47 -4.77 18.15
C PHE A 238 16.52 -4.67 16.62
N GLY A 239 15.73 -3.77 16.06
CA GLY A 239 15.76 -3.48 14.63
C GLY A 239 15.52 -2.02 14.36
N THR A 240 16.07 -1.53 13.26
CA THR A 240 15.74 -0.23 12.71
C THR A 240 15.77 -0.26 11.19
N THR A 241 14.90 0.53 10.57
CA THR A 241 14.91 0.77 9.13
C THR A 241 14.81 2.26 8.88
N TYR A 242 15.48 2.73 7.83
CA TYR A 242 15.43 4.12 7.42
C TYR A 242 15.29 4.17 5.90
N ASP A 243 14.17 4.68 5.42
CA ASP A 243 13.96 5.00 4.01
C ASP A 243 14.30 6.47 3.80
N PHE A 244 15.17 6.76 2.82
CA PHE A 244 15.62 8.13 2.55
C PHE A 244 14.50 8.95 1.91
N LYS A 245 14.51 10.27 2.15
CA LYS A 245 13.73 11.21 1.35
C LYS A 245 14.09 11.02 -0.14
N ALA A 246 13.09 11.00 -1.01
CA ALA A 246 13.27 10.89 -2.45
C ALA A 246 12.41 11.93 -3.19
N ASP A 247 13.02 12.68 -4.10
CA ASP A 247 12.33 13.57 -5.02
C ASP A 247 12.08 12.80 -6.32
N ILE A 248 10.92 12.15 -6.40
CA ILE A 248 10.55 11.23 -7.48
C ILE A 248 10.25 12.02 -8.75
N LYS A 249 10.97 11.71 -9.83
CA LYS A 249 10.64 12.18 -11.18
C LYS A 249 9.27 11.67 -11.59
N SER A 250 8.42 12.61 -11.98
CA SER A 250 7.04 12.34 -12.35
C SER A 250 6.65 13.11 -13.61
N LYS A 251 5.57 12.67 -14.27
CA LYS A 251 4.98 13.33 -15.44
C LYS A 251 3.53 13.65 -15.16
N LEU A 252 3.16 14.91 -15.33
CA LEU A 252 1.80 15.41 -15.15
C LEU A 252 1.12 15.56 -16.51
N PHE A 253 -0.03 14.94 -16.66
CA PHE A 253 -0.92 15.12 -17.80
C PHE A 253 -2.27 15.65 -17.30
N ILE A 254 -2.77 16.73 -17.89
CA ILE A 254 -4.06 17.33 -17.57
C ILE A 254 -4.81 17.61 -18.87
N ARG A 255 -6.05 17.14 -18.93
CA ARG A 255 -6.97 17.39 -20.04
C ARG A 255 -8.30 17.90 -19.50
N LEU A 256 -8.80 18.97 -20.11
CA LEU A 256 -10.11 19.53 -19.86
C LEU A 256 -11.05 19.11 -21.00
N ASP A 257 -12.17 18.50 -20.65
CA ASP A 257 -13.22 18.09 -21.57
C ASP A 257 -14.52 18.82 -21.24
N GLN A 258 -15.22 19.29 -22.27
CA GLN A 258 -16.60 19.72 -22.18
C GLN A 258 -17.46 18.65 -22.86
N GLU A 259 -18.37 18.07 -22.09
CA GLU A 259 -19.21 16.95 -22.52
C GLU A 259 -20.69 17.34 -22.46
N LEU A 260 -21.52 16.75 -23.32
CA LEU A 260 -22.96 16.76 -23.14
C LEU A 260 -23.34 15.74 -22.05
N LEU A 261 -24.55 15.85 -21.46
CA LEU A 261 -25.07 14.82 -20.55
C LEU A 261 -25.11 13.41 -21.15
N SER A 262 -25.13 13.29 -22.48
CA SER A 262 -25.02 12.01 -23.20
C SER A 262 -23.61 11.39 -23.17
N GLY A 263 -22.62 12.08 -22.59
CA GLY A 263 -21.21 11.69 -22.57
C GLY A 263 -20.44 12.01 -23.86
N THR A 264 -21.04 12.74 -24.80
CA THR A 264 -20.35 13.16 -26.03
C THR A 264 -19.47 14.38 -25.75
N THR A 265 -18.16 14.25 -25.93
CA THR A 265 -17.22 15.38 -25.86
C THR A 265 -17.45 16.34 -27.02
N VAL A 266 -17.79 17.59 -26.72
CA VAL A 266 -17.99 18.67 -27.70
C VAL A 266 -16.76 19.56 -27.84
N PHE A 267 -15.93 19.63 -26.81
CA PHE A 267 -14.67 20.36 -26.79
C PHE A 267 -13.68 19.65 -25.87
N ALA A 268 -12.40 19.71 -26.22
CA ALA A 268 -11.32 19.17 -25.41
C ALA A 268 -10.06 20.03 -25.56
N ASP A 269 -9.35 20.26 -24.47
CA ASP A 269 -8.06 20.95 -24.45
C ASP A 269 -7.07 20.22 -23.53
N THR A 270 -5.80 20.22 -23.92
CA THR A 270 -4.71 19.62 -23.12
C THR A 270 -3.96 20.72 -22.39
N LEU A 271 -4.20 20.82 -21.09
CA LEU A 271 -3.61 21.86 -20.24
C LEU A 271 -2.18 21.52 -19.82
N ALA A 272 -1.84 20.23 -19.75
CA ALA A 272 -0.48 19.74 -19.54
C ALA A 272 -0.29 18.42 -20.26
N ASP A 273 0.77 18.30 -21.08
CA ASP A 273 1.09 17.05 -21.78
C ASP A 273 2.39 16.46 -21.24
N ASN A 274 2.24 15.49 -20.32
CA ASN A 274 3.35 14.77 -19.70
C ASN A 274 4.48 15.70 -19.19
N THR A 275 4.09 16.87 -18.70
CA THR A 275 4.98 17.90 -18.18
C THR A 275 5.82 17.31 -17.04
N PRO A 276 7.16 17.43 -17.07
CA PRO A 276 8.01 16.95 -15.99
C PRO A 276 7.72 17.69 -14.69
N VAL A 277 7.46 16.94 -13.62
CA VAL A 277 7.26 17.45 -12.26
C VAL A 277 8.02 16.58 -11.27
N SER A 278 8.15 17.03 -10.02
CA SER A 278 8.82 16.27 -8.96
C SER A 278 7.89 16.10 -7.76
N VAL A 279 7.75 14.86 -7.28
CA VAL A 279 6.96 14.52 -6.10
C VAL A 279 7.91 14.10 -4.98
N THR A 280 7.88 14.82 -3.86
CA THR A 280 8.77 14.54 -2.73
C THR A 280 8.13 13.52 -1.79
N LEU A 281 8.72 12.33 -1.71
CA LEU A 281 8.41 11.34 -0.68
C LEU A 281 9.32 11.58 0.53
N PRO A 282 8.75 11.80 1.73
CA PRO A 282 9.55 12.06 2.92
C PRO A 282 10.24 10.78 3.44
N GLU A 283 11.32 11.00 4.18
CA GLU A 283 12.03 9.94 4.89
C GLU A 283 11.13 9.24 5.93
N LYS A 284 11.38 7.94 6.15
CA LYS A 284 10.67 7.13 7.13
C LYS A 284 11.66 6.44 8.04
N LEU A 285 11.54 6.65 9.34
CA LEU A 285 12.30 5.93 10.36
C LEU A 285 11.38 4.93 11.05
N ALA A 286 11.85 3.69 11.23
CA ALA A 286 11.22 2.72 12.10
C ALA A 286 12.22 2.10 13.06
N ILE A 287 11.77 1.84 14.28
CA ILE A 287 12.51 1.14 15.33
C ILE A 287 11.64 0.01 15.86
N GLY A 288 12.27 -1.08 16.25
CA GLY A 288 11.56 -2.28 16.71
C GLY A 288 12.30 -2.99 17.81
N PHE A 289 11.52 -3.58 18.71
CA PHE A 289 11.98 -4.46 19.77
C PHE A 289 11.15 -5.74 19.76
N SER A 290 11.78 -6.90 19.88
CA SER A 290 11.03 -8.15 20.10
C SER A 290 11.76 -9.13 21.00
N TYR A 291 11.01 -9.76 21.89
CA TYR A 291 11.43 -10.89 22.68
C TYR A 291 10.98 -12.18 21.99
N ASN A 292 11.90 -13.14 21.88
CA ASN A 292 11.64 -14.44 21.31
C ASN A 292 12.10 -15.53 22.28
N HIS A 293 11.17 -16.38 22.70
CA HIS A 293 11.42 -17.57 23.52
C HIS A 293 11.18 -18.84 22.70
N LYS A 294 12.27 -19.53 22.35
CA LYS A 294 12.30 -20.79 21.60
C LYS A 294 11.49 -20.79 20.29
N ASN A 295 11.29 -19.64 19.65
CA ASN A 295 10.34 -19.47 18.54
C ASN A 295 8.91 -20.00 18.85
N LYS A 296 8.57 -20.17 20.13
CA LYS A 296 7.24 -20.59 20.59
C LYS A 296 6.42 -19.41 21.05
N LEU A 297 7.08 -18.41 21.60
CA LEU A 297 6.48 -17.15 21.99
C LEU A 297 7.34 -16.03 21.43
N ILE A 298 6.71 -15.18 20.63
CA ILE A 298 7.29 -13.94 20.14
C ILE A 298 6.37 -12.83 20.60
N ILE A 299 6.93 -11.80 21.21
CA ILE A 299 6.22 -10.57 21.53
C ILE A 299 7.09 -9.42 21.05
N GLY A 300 6.52 -8.43 20.39
CA GLY A 300 7.29 -7.28 19.99
C GLY A 300 6.46 -6.03 19.78
N PHE A 301 7.21 -4.95 19.66
CA PHE A 301 6.73 -3.61 19.48
C PHE A 301 7.55 -2.92 18.40
N ASP A 302 6.88 -2.31 17.42
CA ASP A 302 7.50 -1.47 16.40
C ASP A 302 6.88 -0.06 16.44
N TYR A 303 7.72 0.97 16.30
CA TYR A 303 7.31 2.36 16.11
C TYR A 303 7.89 2.88 14.81
N SER A 304 7.08 3.63 14.04
CA SER A 304 7.57 4.31 12.85
C SER A 304 7.00 5.72 12.72
N VAL A 305 7.82 6.60 12.16
CA VAL A 305 7.49 8.01 11.93
C VAL A 305 7.86 8.41 10.51
N GLN A 306 6.97 9.19 9.89
CA GLN A 306 7.16 9.75 8.55
C GLN A 306 6.51 11.14 8.50
N ASP A 307 7.31 12.17 8.22
CA ASP A 307 6.87 13.56 8.29
C ASP A 307 6.48 14.11 6.91
N TRP A 308 5.18 14.29 6.66
CA TRP A 308 4.67 14.75 5.37
C TRP A 308 4.55 16.27 5.27
N THR A 309 4.85 17.03 6.32
CA THR A 309 4.68 18.50 6.37
C THR A 309 5.50 19.25 5.30
N LYS A 310 6.64 18.67 4.89
CA LYS A 310 7.54 19.23 3.86
C LYS A 310 7.48 18.46 2.54
N SER A 311 6.48 17.61 2.36
CA SER A 311 6.30 16.88 1.10
C SER A 311 5.69 17.80 0.04
N ASN A 312 6.17 17.66 -1.20
CA ASN A 312 5.58 18.28 -2.37
C ASN A 312 4.79 17.20 -3.11
N LEU A 313 3.47 17.18 -2.92
CA LEU A 313 2.58 16.22 -3.60
C LEU A 313 1.80 16.86 -4.75
N MET A 314 2.22 18.05 -5.23
CA MET A 314 1.56 18.79 -6.31
C MET A 314 0.08 19.14 -6.02
N VAL A 315 -0.31 19.17 -4.74
CA VAL A 315 -1.64 19.58 -4.26
C VAL A 315 -1.44 20.42 -2.99
N GLU A 316 -2.17 21.52 -2.85
CA GLU A 316 -2.21 22.28 -1.59
C GLU A 316 -2.86 21.42 -0.51
N ASN A 317 -2.06 20.83 0.38
CA ASN A 317 -2.56 20.07 1.51
C ASN A 317 -1.70 20.35 2.75
N ASN A 318 -2.35 20.68 3.87
CA ASN A 318 -1.72 20.71 5.19
C ASN A 318 -1.53 19.28 5.71
N LEU A 319 -0.52 18.58 5.18
CA LEU A 319 -0.19 17.23 5.60
C LEU A 319 0.52 17.24 6.95
N GLY A 320 0.17 16.27 7.78
CA GLY A 320 0.76 16.10 9.12
C GLY A 320 1.88 15.06 9.16
N LYS A 321 2.38 14.82 10.38
CA LYS A 321 3.27 13.71 10.66
C LYS A 321 2.46 12.42 10.83
N ARG A 322 2.90 11.33 10.19
CA ARG A 322 2.35 9.98 10.36
C ARG A 322 3.18 9.25 11.41
N GLU A 323 2.54 8.84 12.49
CA GLU A 323 3.12 7.98 13.52
C GLU A 323 2.36 6.66 13.58
N LYS A 324 3.07 5.55 13.70
CA LYS A 324 2.48 4.21 13.77
C LYS A 324 3.13 3.43 14.90
N PHE A 325 2.28 2.87 15.74
CA PHE A 325 2.63 1.98 16.85
C PHE A 325 2.07 0.59 16.55
N VAL A 326 2.90 -0.44 16.66
CA VAL A 326 2.52 -1.83 16.43
C VAL A 326 2.89 -2.63 17.65
N LEU A 327 1.93 -3.35 18.22
CA LEU A 327 2.16 -4.35 19.26
C LEU A 327 1.63 -5.67 18.74
N GLY A 328 2.47 -6.70 18.76
CA GLY A 328 2.12 -8.01 18.20
C GLY A 328 2.70 -9.15 19.02
N ALA A 329 1.99 -10.27 19.05
CA ALA A 329 2.45 -11.51 19.66
C ALA A 329 2.12 -12.71 18.77
N GLU A 330 3.00 -13.70 18.77
CA GLU A 330 2.82 -14.98 18.07
C GLU A 330 3.08 -16.11 19.07
N VAL A 331 2.19 -17.10 19.06
CA VAL A 331 2.35 -18.33 19.83
C VAL A 331 2.35 -19.50 18.86
N THR A 332 3.41 -20.31 18.90
CA THR A 332 3.54 -21.53 18.10
C THR A 332 3.41 -22.76 19.01
N PRO A 333 2.23 -23.42 19.06
CA PRO A 333 1.98 -24.52 19.99
C PRO A 333 2.94 -25.71 19.78
N ASN A 334 3.14 -26.10 18.52
CA ASN A 334 4.06 -27.17 18.14
C ASN A 334 4.80 -26.83 16.84
N MET A 335 6.13 -26.72 16.91
CA MET A 335 6.98 -26.36 15.78
C MET A 335 7.26 -27.53 14.81
N THR A 336 6.98 -28.77 15.21
CA THR A 336 7.27 -29.98 14.40
C THR A 336 6.02 -30.63 13.79
N SER A 337 4.83 -30.09 14.05
CA SER A 337 3.61 -30.62 13.44
C SER A 337 3.55 -30.26 11.96
N ILE A 338 3.51 -31.27 11.10
CA ILE A 338 3.35 -31.13 9.65
C ILE A 338 1.85 -31.15 9.25
N ASN A 339 0.98 -31.49 10.20
CA ASN A 339 -0.47 -31.49 10.02
C ASN A 339 -1.08 -30.34 10.84
N ASN A 340 -1.91 -29.53 10.18
CA ASN A 340 -2.76 -28.50 10.79
C ASN A 340 -3.92 -29.12 11.57
#